data_AF-A0A4R3YLC5-F1
#
_entry.id   AF-A0A4R3YLC5-F1
#
_cell.length_a   1.000
_cell.length_b   1.000
_cell.length_c   1.000
_cell.angle_alpha   90.00
_cell.angle_beta   90.00
_cell.angle_gamma   90.00
#
_symmetry.space_group_name_H-M   'P 1'
#
loop_
_entity.id
_entity.type
_entity.pdbx_description
1 polymer ?
#
loop_
_entity_poly.entity_id
_entity_poly.type
_entity_poly.pdbx_seq_one_letter_code
_entity_poly.pdbx_strand_id
1 'polypeptide(L)'
;MSKEKQEFHMSIGAPSIFMLFVVLVMLILATLASLRAHSYYESTLRQMNLTKQYYQAQSHLLTVYEQLEPKDIEQQLKSKNIHYIYQNQKYCLIDSINEDQDLKLTFQVQDENLHIVSFQTENKEVEDGN
;
A
#
# COMPACT_ATOMS: atom_id res chain seq x y z
N MET A 1 68.49 38.28 -27.15
CA MET A 1 67.88 36.94 -27.21
C MET A 1 67.94 36.33 -25.84
N SER A 2 66.79 36.04 -25.23
CA SER A 2 66.54 34.89 -24.35
C SER A 2 65.09 35.03 -23.89
N LYS A 3 64.17 34.30 -24.52
CA LYS A 3 62.80 34.15 -24.03
C LYS A 3 62.88 33.10 -22.93
N GLU A 4 62.64 33.50 -21.68
CA GLU A 4 62.37 32.56 -20.60
C GLU A 4 61.11 31.76 -20.96
N LYS A 5 61.32 30.55 -21.48
CA LYS A 5 60.28 29.53 -21.49
C LYS A 5 60.24 28.97 -20.07
N GLN A 6 59.40 29.54 -19.23
CA GLN A 6 58.88 28.81 -18.07
C GLN A 6 58.06 27.65 -18.63
N GLU A 7 58.73 26.51 -18.84
CA GLU A 7 58.06 25.26 -19.12
C GLU A 7 57.29 24.86 -17.86
N PHE A 8 56.00 25.16 -17.87
CA PHE A 8 55.07 24.69 -16.86
C PHE A 8 54.87 23.18 -17.06
N HIS A 9 55.82 22.38 -16.58
CA HIS A 9 55.65 20.94 -16.39
C HIS A 9 54.71 20.73 -15.20
N MET A 10 53.42 21.08 -15.35
CA MET A 10 52.40 20.48 -14.49
C MET A 10 52.41 18.99 -14.84
N SER A 11 52.76 18.16 -13.87
CA SER A 11 52.68 16.71 -13.97
C SER A 11 51.28 16.31 -14.48
N ILE A 12 51.22 15.92 -15.76
CA ILE A 12 49.99 15.54 -16.49
C ILE A 12 49.19 14.43 -15.76
N GLY A 13 49.81 13.75 -14.78
CA GLY A 13 49.16 12.75 -13.93
C GLY A 13 48.22 13.30 -12.86
N ALA A 14 48.54 14.40 -12.16
CA ALA A 14 47.74 14.78 -10.98
C ALA A 14 46.35 15.35 -11.32
N PRO A 15 46.19 16.28 -12.29
CA PRO A 15 44.87 16.78 -12.68
C PRO A 15 43.98 15.72 -13.35
N SER A 16 44.58 14.79 -14.11
CA SER A 16 43.84 13.72 -14.81
C SER A 16 43.32 12.65 -13.84
N ILE A 17 44.13 12.25 -12.85
CA ILE A 17 43.70 11.33 -11.78
C ILE A 17 42.56 11.95 -10.95
N PHE A 18 42.66 13.25 -10.63
CA PHE A 18 41.61 13.95 -9.89
C PHE A 18 40.29 14.00 -10.68
N MET A 19 40.33 14.27 -11.99
CA MET A 19 39.12 14.21 -12.82
C MET A 19 38.50 12.81 -12.85
N LEU A 20 39.30 11.75 -13.00
CA LEU A 20 38.81 10.37 -12.96
C LEU A 20 38.14 10.04 -11.62
N PHE A 21 38.73 10.49 -10.51
CA PHE A 21 38.15 10.33 -9.19
C PHE A 21 36.79 11.04 -9.07
N VAL A 22 36.67 12.29 -9.54
CA VAL A 22 35.41 13.03 -9.52
C VAL A 22 34.34 12.35 -10.37
N VAL A 23 34.68 11.87 -11.56
CA VAL A 23 33.76 11.12 -12.43
C VAL A 23 33.31 9.83 -11.73
N LEU A 24 34.23 9.11 -11.10
CA LEU A 24 33.90 7.88 -10.37
C LEU A 24 32.99 8.14 -9.17
N VAL A 25 33.23 9.22 -8.42
CA VAL A 25 32.34 9.64 -7.33
C VAL A 25 30.94 10.00 -7.86
N MET A 26 30.86 10.76 -8.96
CA MET A 26 29.58 11.10 -9.58
C MET A 26 28.84 9.85 -10.08
N LEU A 27 29.55 8.87 -10.63
CA LEU A 27 28.97 7.59 -11.04
C LEU A 27 28.43 6.80 -9.85
N ILE A 28 29.16 6.74 -8.73
CA ILE A 28 28.67 6.10 -7.49
C ILE A 28 27.43 6.83 -6.95
N LEU A 29 27.43 8.15 -6.94
CA LEU A 29 26.26 8.92 -6.49
C LEU A 29 25.06 8.68 -7.41
N ALA A 30 25.27 8.62 -8.73
CA ALA A 30 24.22 8.34 -9.69
C ALA A 30 23.62 6.94 -9.53
N THR A 31 24.45 5.91 -9.32
CA THR A 31 23.96 4.54 -9.10
C THR A 31 23.22 4.42 -7.76
N LEU A 32 23.73 5.03 -6.69
CA LEU A 32 23.04 5.08 -5.39
C LEU A 32 21.69 5.80 -5.48
N ALA A 33 21.63 6.93 -6.19
CA ALA A 33 20.39 7.67 -6.40
C ALA A 33 19.37 6.83 -7.19
N SER A 34 19.81 6.13 -8.24
CA SER A 34 18.95 5.25 -9.03
C SER A 34 18.40 4.08 -8.21
N LEU A 35 19.26 3.39 -7.44
CA LEU A 35 18.83 2.29 -6.55
C LEU A 35 17.81 2.77 -5.51
N ARG A 36 18.03 3.95 -4.93
CA ARG A 36 17.11 4.53 -3.96
C ARG A 36 15.77 4.89 -4.60
N ALA A 37 15.78 5.48 -5.79
CA ALA A 37 14.56 5.81 -6.53
C ALA A 37 13.76 4.55 -6.87
N HIS A 38 14.43 3.48 -7.28
CA HIS A 38 13.78 2.20 -7.57
C HIS A 38 13.14 1.58 -6.32
N SER A 39 13.86 1.55 -5.19
CA SER A 39 13.33 1.06 -3.93
C SER A 39 12.09 1.84 -3.45
N TYR A 40 12.11 3.17 -3.58
CA TYR A 40 10.94 3.99 -3.26
C TYR A 40 9.76 3.74 -4.21
N TYR A 41 10.04 3.55 -5.50
CA TYR A 41 9.01 3.23 -6.48
C TYR A 41 8.31 1.90 -6.14
N GLU A 42 9.06 0.84 -5.86
CA GLU A 42 8.49 -0.46 -5.47
C GLU A 42 7.68 -0.37 -4.17
N SER A 43 8.21 0.35 -3.17
CA SER A 43 7.48 0.57 -1.91
C SER A 43 6.16 1.31 -2.14
N THR A 44 6.17 2.35 -2.98
CA THR A 44 4.98 3.13 -3.33
C THR A 44 3.98 2.26 -4.07
N LEU A 45 4.43 1.45 -5.03
CA LEU A 45 3.57 0.54 -5.79
C LEU A 45 2.88 -0.48 -4.86
N ARG A 46 3.63 -1.03 -3.90
CA ARG A 46 3.08 -1.94 -2.89
C ARG A 46 2.02 -1.25 -2.03
N GLN A 47 2.30 -0.05 -1.51
CA GLN A 47 1.35 0.73 -0.72
C GLN A 47 0.08 1.07 -1.50
N MET A 48 0.24 1.47 -2.77
CA MET A 48 -0.87 1.76 -3.66
C MET A 48 -1.74 0.52 -3.88
N ASN A 49 -1.14 -0.66 -4.07
CA ASN A 49 -1.89 -1.90 -4.25
C ASN A 49 -2.70 -2.28 -2.99
N LEU A 50 -2.08 -2.20 -1.81
CA LEU A 50 -2.77 -2.45 -0.54
C LEU A 50 -3.93 -1.48 -0.33
N THR A 51 -3.70 -0.19 -0.61
CA THR A 51 -4.72 0.85 -0.51
C THR A 51 -5.87 0.59 -1.48
N LYS A 52 -5.56 0.21 -2.72
CA LYS A 52 -6.56 -0.14 -3.72
C LYS A 52 -7.41 -1.33 -3.27
N GLN A 53 -6.78 -2.41 -2.81
CA GLN A 53 -7.47 -3.59 -2.31
C GLN A 53 -8.40 -3.25 -1.14
N TYR A 54 -7.93 -2.44 -0.19
CA TYR A 54 -8.74 -1.96 0.92
C TYR A 54 -9.99 -1.22 0.46
N TYR A 55 -9.83 -0.23 -0.43
CA TYR A 55 -10.97 0.54 -0.93
C TYR A 55 -11.91 -0.28 -1.80
N GLN A 56 -11.40 -1.28 -2.51
CA GLN A 56 -12.24 -2.21 -3.27
C GLN A 56 -13.15 -3.03 -2.35
N ALA A 57 -12.60 -3.63 -1.29
CA ALA A 57 -13.38 -4.37 -0.30
C ALA A 57 -14.36 -3.44 0.45
N GLN A 58 -13.92 -2.24 0.83
CA GLN A 58 -14.79 -1.25 1.48
C GLN A 58 -15.96 -0.84 0.58
N SER A 59 -15.69 -0.53 -0.69
CA SER A 59 -16.72 -0.16 -1.65
C SER A 59 -17.71 -1.28 -1.89
N HIS A 60 -17.24 -2.53 -1.94
CA HIS A 60 -18.10 -3.70 -2.12
C HIS A 60 -19.03 -3.89 -0.91
N LEU A 61 -18.48 -3.87 0.32
CA LEU A 61 -19.28 -3.95 1.54
C LEU A 61 -20.29 -2.81 1.68
N LEU A 62 -19.91 -1.59 1.31
CA LEU A 62 -20.82 -0.44 1.35
C LEU A 62 -21.94 -0.57 0.31
N THR A 63 -21.62 -1.01 -0.91
CA THR A 63 -22.62 -1.26 -1.95
C THR A 63 -23.63 -2.32 -1.51
N VAL A 64 -23.15 -3.40 -0.88
CA VAL A 64 -24.02 -4.42 -0.30
C VAL A 64 -24.93 -3.80 0.75
N TYR A 65 -24.35 -3.04 1.70
CA TYR A 65 -25.08 -2.40 2.79
C TYR A 65 -26.15 -1.42 2.31
N GLU A 66 -25.84 -0.57 1.33
CA GLU A 66 -26.79 0.39 0.75
C GLU A 66 -27.96 -0.28 0.03
N GLN A 67 -27.76 -1.49 -0.49
CA GLN A 67 -28.81 -2.28 -1.13
C GLN A 67 -29.62 -3.13 -0.13
N LEU A 68 -29.31 -3.10 1.16
CA LEU A 68 -30.09 -3.82 2.17
C LEU A 68 -31.30 -3.00 2.56
N GLU A 69 -32.46 -3.64 2.63
CA GLU A 69 -33.63 -3.05 3.27
C GLU A 69 -33.70 -3.44 4.76
N PRO A 70 -34.25 -2.59 5.64
CA PRO A 70 -34.38 -2.88 7.07
C PRO A 70 -35.23 -4.12 7.41
N LYS A 71 -36.07 -4.57 6.46
CA LYS A 71 -36.95 -5.74 6.61
C LYS A 71 -36.30 -6.98 6.01
N ASP A 72 -36.39 -8.12 6.70
CA ASP A 72 -35.92 -9.42 6.20
C ASP A 72 -34.44 -9.47 5.78
N ILE A 73 -33.56 -8.76 6.50
CA ILE A 73 -32.11 -8.68 6.23
C ILE A 73 -31.47 -10.06 6.07
N GLU A 74 -31.81 -11.03 6.92
CA GLU A 74 -31.25 -12.39 6.83
C GLU A 74 -31.61 -13.09 5.53
N GLN A 75 -32.84 -12.90 5.01
CA GLN A 75 -33.24 -13.48 3.73
C GLN A 75 -32.50 -12.82 2.57
N GLN A 76 -32.36 -11.49 2.62
CA GLN A 76 -31.61 -10.75 1.61
C GLN A 76 -30.14 -11.18 1.58
N LEU A 77 -29.49 -11.31 2.74
CA LEU A 77 -28.10 -11.74 2.84
C LEU A 77 -27.90 -13.18 2.34
N LYS A 78 -28.82 -14.09 2.68
CA LYS A 78 -28.81 -15.46 2.15
C LYS A 78 -29.03 -15.49 0.63
N SER A 79 -29.93 -14.67 0.10
CA SER A 79 -30.21 -14.61 -1.35
C SER A 79 -29.01 -14.11 -2.16
N LYS A 80 -28.23 -13.19 -1.60
CA LYS A 80 -27.01 -12.65 -2.22
C LYS A 80 -25.76 -13.50 -1.94
N ASN A 81 -25.90 -14.61 -1.19
CA ASN A 81 -24.80 -15.49 -0.76
C ASN A 81 -23.65 -14.74 -0.08
N ILE A 82 -23.99 -13.77 0.77
CA ILE A 82 -23.01 -12.91 1.46
C ILE A 82 -22.73 -13.52 2.82
N HIS A 83 -21.45 -13.72 3.13
CA HIS A 83 -21.06 -14.20 4.44
C HIS A 83 -21.26 -13.10 5.49
N TYR A 84 -22.09 -13.39 6.49
CA TYR A 84 -22.32 -12.50 7.61
C TYR A 84 -22.26 -13.25 8.94
N ILE A 85 -21.92 -12.53 10.00
CA ILE A 85 -22.00 -12.97 11.38
C ILE A 85 -23.02 -12.09 12.09
N TYR A 86 -23.96 -12.70 12.82
CA TYR A 86 -24.90 -11.97 13.67
C TYR A 86 -24.58 -12.23 15.15
N GLN A 87 -24.16 -11.19 15.87
CA GLN A 87 -23.84 -11.26 17.30
C GLN A 87 -24.24 -9.96 17.99
N ASN A 88 -24.75 -10.06 19.23
CA ASN A 88 -25.10 -8.91 20.07
C ASN A 88 -26.03 -7.88 19.39
N GLN A 89 -27.04 -8.35 18.65
CA GLN A 89 -27.98 -7.50 17.88
C GLN A 89 -27.35 -6.69 16.75
N LYS A 90 -26.14 -7.07 16.32
CA LYS A 90 -25.41 -6.43 15.22
C LYS A 90 -25.11 -7.44 14.13
N TYR A 91 -25.23 -6.99 12.89
CA TYR A 91 -24.82 -7.72 11.70
C TYR A 91 -23.41 -7.30 11.31
N CYS A 92 -22.55 -8.27 11.03
CA CYS A 92 -21.17 -8.07 10.61
C CYS A 92 -20.98 -8.71 9.24
N LEU A 93 -20.75 -7.89 8.21
CA LEU A 93 -20.38 -8.33 6.88
C LEU A 93 -18.87 -8.41 6.79
N ILE A 94 -18.36 -9.44 6.14
CA ILE A 94 -16.91 -9.69 6.03
C ILE A 94 -16.56 -9.78 4.56
N ASP A 95 -15.51 -9.07 4.16
CA ASP A 95 -14.92 -9.17 2.84
C ASP A 95 -13.40 -9.21 2.91
N SER A 96 -12.77 -9.95 2.01
CA SER A 96 -11.33 -10.18 2.03
C SER A 96 -10.62 -9.01 1.35
N ILE A 97 -9.75 -8.32 2.07
CA ILE A 97 -8.88 -7.29 1.47
C ILE A 97 -7.77 -8.00 0.68
N ASN A 98 -7.14 -8.99 1.32
CA ASN A 98 -6.09 -9.82 0.75
C ASN A 98 -6.06 -11.20 1.44
N GLU A 99 -5.03 -12.00 1.17
CA GLU A 99 -4.89 -13.34 1.75
C GLU A 99 -4.76 -13.32 3.28
N ASP A 100 -4.28 -12.22 3.86
CA ASP A 100 -3.96 -12.11 5.29
C ASP A 100 -4.95 -11.26 6.09
N GLN A 101 -5.81 -10.48 5.42
CA GLN A 101 -6.63 -9.45 6.06
C GLN A 101 -8.06 -9.44 5.54
N ASP A 102 -8.99 -9.31 6.47
CA ASP A 102 -10.41 -9.11 6.23
C ASP A 102 -10.87 -7.73 6.69
N LEU A 103 -11.82 -7.17 5.96
CA LEU A 103 -12.57 -5.99 6.33
C LEU A 103 -13.93 -6.40 6.87
N LYS A 104 -14.28 -5.90 8.06
CA LYS A 104 -15.55 -6.12 8.73
C LYS A 104 -16.37 -4.84 8.77
N LEU A 105 -17.56 -4.86 8.18
CA LEU A 105 -18.58 -3.82 8.30
C LEU A 105 -19.63 -4.27 9.29
N THR A 106 -19.68 -3.62 10.46
CA THR A 106 -20.69 -3.89 11.48
C THR A 106 -21.80 -2.85 11.39
N PHE A 107 -23.05 -3.29 11.34
CA PHE A 107 -24.23 -2.44 11.31
C PHE A 107 -25.36 -3.03 12.17
N GLN A 108 -26.33 -2.21 12.51
CA GLN A 108 -27.50 -2.60 13.30
C GLN A 108 -28.75 -1.91 12.77
N VAL A 109 -29.91 -2.50 13.06
CA VAL A 109 -31.21 -1.88 12.75
C VAL A 109 -31.66 -1.11 14.00
N GLN A 110 -31.89 0.19 13.85
CA GLN A 110 -32.50 1.03 14.88
C GLN A 110 -33.58 1.89 14.23
N ASP A 111 -34.76 1.97 14.85
CA ASP A 111 -35.88 2.80 14.40
C ASP A 111 -36.22 2.63 12.90
N GLU A 112 -36.33 1.37 12.47
CA GLU A 112 -36.60 0.99 11.07
C GLU A 112 -35.53 1.44 10.05
N ASN A 113 -34.37 1.90 10.52
CA ASN A 113 -33.24 2.31 9.69
C ASN A 113 -31.99 1.47 9.97
N LEU A 114 -31.15 1.34 8.95
CA LEU A 114 -29.85 0.71 9.07
C LEU A 114 -28.83 1.75 9.55
N HIS A 115 -28.01 1.38 10.53
CA HIS A 115 -26.93 2.23 11.04
C HIS A 115 -25.62 1.47 11.06
N ILE A 116 -24.61 2.02 10.38
CA ILE A 116 -23.23 1.51 10.46
C ILE A 116 -22.68 1.84 11.86
N VAL A 117 -22.21 0.81 12.55
CA VAL A 117 -21.58 0.91 13.87
C VAL A 117 -20.07 1.07 13.73
N SER A 118 -19.44 0.29 12.85
CA SER A 118 -17.99 0.33 12.68
C SER A 118 -17.52 -0.31 11.36
N PHE A 119 -16.35 0.13 10.92
CA PHE A 119 -15.50 -0.57 9.95
C PHE A 119 -14.19 -0.96 10.64
N GLN A 120 -13.84 -2.23 10.60
CA GLN A 120 -12.64 -2.75 11.25
C GLN A 120 -11.89 -3.67 10.31
N THR A 121 -10.57 -3.51 10.26
CA THR A 121 -9.69 -4.45 9.58
C THR A 121 -9.16 -5.43 10.60
N GLU A 122 -9.29 -6.72 10.32
CA GLU A 122 -8.71 -7.78 11.12
C GLU A 122 -7.74 -8.59 10.28
N ASN A 123 -6.65 -9.03 10.89
CA ASN A 123 -5.80 -10.03 10.27
C ASN A 123 -6.50 -11.38 10.44
N LYS A 124 -6.51 -12.18 9.38
CA LYS A 124 -6.87 -13.58 9.48
C LYS A 124 -5.81 -14.22 10.37
N GLU A 125 -6.24 -14.75 11.51
CA GLU A 125 -5.34 -15.57 12.31
C GLU A 125 -4.86 -16.70 11.41
N VAL A 126 -3.54 -16.79 11.21
CA VAL A 126 -2.94 -18.00 10.69
C VAL A 126 -3.30 -19.06 11.73
N GLU A 127 -4.23 -19.96 11.41
CA GLU A 127 -4.34 -21.21 12.15
C GLU A 127 -2.97 -21.88 12.01
N ASP A 128 -2.09 -21.64 12.98
CA ASP A 128 -0.92 -22.48 13.20
C ASP A 128 -1.48 -23.87 13.41
N GLY A 129 -1.36 -24.69 12.36
CA GLY A 129 -1.84 -26.06 12.31
C GLY A 129 -1.33 -26.82 13.52
N ASN A 130 -2.28 -27.31 14.30
CA ASN A 130 -2.06 -28.26 15.39
C ASN A 130 -1.53 -29.60 14.86
#